data_AF-A0A450ZRD3-F1
#
_entry.id   AF-A0A450ZRD3-F1
#
_cell.length_a   1.000
_cell.length_b   1.000
_cell.length_c   1.000
_cell.angle_alpha   90.00
_cell.angle_beta   90.00
_cell.angle_gamma   90.00
#
_symmetry.space_group_name_H-M   'P 1'
#
loop_
_entity.id
_entity.type
_entity.pdbx_description
1 polymer ?
#
loop_
_entity_poly.entity_id
_entity_poly.type
_entity_poly.pdbx_seq_one_letter_code
_entity_poly.pdbx_strand_id
1 'polypeptide(L)'
;MSTSLLYHTWGIRGYTYIHTRYERGKTIFRIEQDAATLRSSCCGSEKIIKRGVTKRTFKATPVGNRTVFIEVLVQRVQCSE
;
A
#
# COMPACT_ATOMS: atom_id res chain seq x y z
N MET A 1 -0.70 -7.97 -14.57
CA MET A 1 0.03 -6.69 -14.69
C MET A 1 1.33 -6.83 -13.93
N SER A 2 2.45 -6.39 -14.49
CA SER A 2 3.76 -6.56 -13.85
C SER A 2 3.88 -5.67 -12.60
N THR A 3 4.21 -6.27 -11.44
CA THR A 3 4.57 -5.54 -10.22
C THR A 3 5.84 -4.70 -10.39
N SER A 4 6.60 -4.93 -11.48
CA SER A 4 7.79 -4.16 -11.83
C SER A 4 7.51 -2.66 -11.97
N LEU A 5 6.31 -2.27 -12.43
CA LEU A 5 5.93 -0.85 -12.52
C LEU A 5 5.86 -0.21 -11.13
N LEU A 6 5.20 -0.88 -10.18
CA LEU A 6 5.10 -0.41 -8.79
C LEU A 6 6.48 -0.24 -8.15
N TYR A 7 7.37 -1.21 -8.42
CA TYR A 7 8.73 -1.22 -7.93
C TYR A 7 9.63 -0.14 -8.57
N HIS A 8 9.74 -0.12 -9.89
CA HIS A 8 10.71 0.74 -10.60
C HIS A 8 10.26 2.19 -10.71
N THR A 9 8.95 2.46 -10.75
CA THR A 9 8.44 3.83 -10.94
C THR A 9 8.17 4.56 -9.63
N TRP A 10 7.62 3.87 -8.63
CA TRP A 10 7.24 4.50 -7.35
C TRP A 10 7.99 3.95 -6.14
N GLY A 11 8.92 3.00 -6.32
CA GLY A 11 9.70 2.44 -5.23
C GLY A 11 8.91 1.57 -4.26
N ILE A 12 7.71 1.11 -4.65
CA ILE A 12 6.83 0.33 -3.77
C ILE A 12 7.35 -1.10 -3.70
N ARG A 13 7.76 -1.53 -2.50
CA ARG A 13 8.37 -2.84 -2.21
C ARG A 13 7.64 -3.52 -1.06
N GLY A 14 7.56 -4.85 -1.09
CA GLY A 14 6.93 -5.63 -0.01
C GLY A 14 5.40 -5.49 0.06
N TYR A 15 4.78 -4.96 -0.99
CA TYR A 15 3.33 -4.89 -1.12
C TYR A 15 2.86 -5.81 -2.24
N THR A 16 1.70 -6.41 -2.02
CA THR A 16 1.01 -7.23 -3.01
C THR A 16 0.09 -6.34 -3.84
N TYR A 17 0.24 -6.40 -5.15
CA TYR A 17 -0.71 -5.80 -6.08
C TYR A 17 -2.02 -6.58 -6.07
N ILE A 18 -3.14 -5.87 -5.92
CA ILE A 18 -4.48 -6.48 -5.93
C ILE A 18 -5.16 -6.23 -7.28
N HIS A 19 -5.39 -4.96 -7.63
CA HIS A 19 -6.04 -4.58 -8.88
C HIS A 19 -5.74 -3.13 -9.25
N THR A 20 -6.10 -2.73 -10.47
CA THR A 20 -6.00 -1.35 -10.96
C THR A 20 -7.37 -0.90 -11.43
N ARG A 21 -7.73 0.34 -11.11
CA ARG A 21 -8.93 1.01 -11.62
C ARG A 21 -8.55 2.21 -12.48
N TYR A 22 -9.29 2.43 -13.55
CA TYR A 22 -9.11 3.58 -14.43
C TYR A 22 -10.38 4.43 -14.39
N GLU A 23 -10.27 5.65 -13.87
CA GLU A 23 -11.43 6.50 -13.58
C GLU A 23 -11.14 7.94 -13.99
N ARG A 24 -11.89 8.49 -14.96
CA ARG A 24 -11.82 9.92 -15.34
C ARG A 24 -10.38 10.47 -15.52
N GLY A 25 -9.56 9.78 -16.32
CA GLY A 25 -8.16 10.17 -16.56
C GLY A 25 -7.18 9.85 -15.42
N LYS A 26 -7.65 9.16 -14.37
CA LYS A 26 -6.85 8.70 -13.25
C LYS A 26 -6.60 7.20 -13.37
N THR A 27 -5.45 6.77 -12.84
CA THR A 27 -5.14 5.35 -12.63
C THR A 27 -4.98 5.14 -11.13
N ILE A 28 -5.70 4.18 -10.56
CA ILE A 28 -5.68 3.89 -9.13
C ILE A 28 -5.16 2.47 -8.95
N PHE A 29 -3.98 2.31 -8.37
CA PHE A 29 -3.42 1.01 -8.02
C PHE A 29 -3.83 0.65 -6.60
N ARG A 30 -4.50 -0.48 -6.45
CA ARG A 30 -4.81 -1.06 -5.15
C ARG A 30 -3.71 -2.03 -4.76
N ILE A 31 -3.08 -1.76 -3.62
CA ILE A 31 -2.05 -2.63 -3.03
C ILE A 31 -2.38 -2.93 -1.58
N GLU A 32 -1.85 -4.05 -1.08
CA GLU A 32 -2.00 -4.46 0.32
C GLU A 32 -0.66 -4.92 0.90
N GLN A 33 -0.48 -4.68 2.19
CA GLN A 33 0.67 -5.18 2.93
C GLN A 33 0.41 -6.62 3.33
N ASP A 34 1.41 -7.48 3.19
CA ASP A 34 1.32 -8.83 3.74
C ASP A 34 1.22 -8.77 5.27
N ALA A 35 0.16 -9.38 5.81
CA ALA A 35 -0.11 -9.42 7.23
C ALA A 35 1.02 -10.09 8.04
N ALA A 36 1.79 -11.01 7.43
CA ALA A 36 2.93 -11.66 8.07
C ALA A 36 4.13 -10.70 8.26
N THR A 37 4.18 -9.61 7.50
CA THR A 37 5.26 -8.60 7.57
C THR A 37 4.97 -7.46 8.54
N LEU A 38 3.79 -7.46 9.18
CA LEU A 38 3.42 -6.41 10.12
C LEU A 38 4.31 -6.44 11.36
N ARG A 39 4.85 -5.28 11.71
CA ARG A 39 5.69 -5.07 12.88
C ARG A 39 5.21 -3.84 13.64
N SER A 40 5.44 -3.83 14.95
CA SER A 40 5.21 -2.64 15.77
C SER A 40 6.15 -1.52 15.33
N SER A 41 5.62 -0.31 15.14
CA SER A 41 6.45 0.85 14.78
C SER A 41 7.29 1.37 15.95
N CYS A 42 7.00 0.99 17.20
CA CYS A 42 7.75 1.48 18.36
C CYS A 42 8.94 0.59 18.74
N CYS A 43 8.84 -0.73 18.58
CA CYS A 43 9.88 -1.70 18.97
C CYS A 43 10.29 -2.67 17.87
N GLY A 44 9.59 -2.69 16.73
CA GLY A 44 9.85 -3.65 15.65
C GLY A 44 9.35 -5.08 15.92
N SER A 45 8.73 -5.35 17.07
CA SER A 45 8.26 -6.69 17.42
C SER A 45 7.12 -7.17 16.53
N GLU A 46 7.04 -8.49 16.36
CA GLU A 46 5.94 -9.21 15.73
C GLU A 46 4.73 -9.35 16.65
N LYS A 47 4.92 -9.11 17.95
CA LYS A 47 3.87 -9.14 18.97
C LYS A 47 3.02 -7.87 18.87
N ILE A 48 1.99 -7.96 18.02
CA ILE A 48 1.07 -6.86 17.76
C ILE A 48 -0.39 -7.28 17.90
N ILE A 49 -1.23 -6.33 18.29
CA ILE A 49 -2.69 -6.45 18.25
C ILE A 49 -3.21 -5.66 17.05
N LYS A 50 -4.02 -6.31 16.20
CA LYS A 50 -4.65 -5.69 15.03
C LYS A 50 -5.90 -4.90 15.46
N ARG A 51 -5.90 -3.58 15.24
CA ARG A 51 -6.98 -2.64 15.62
C ARG A 51 -7.76 -2.11 14.41
N GLY A 52 -8.26 -3.03 13.59
CA GLY A 52 -9.00 -2.68 12.37
C GLY A 52 -8.12 -2.06 11.29
N VAL A 53 -8.74 -1.65 10.18
CA VAL A 53 -8.05 -1.25 8.96
C VAL A 53 -8.54 0.13 8.52
N THR A 54 -7.63 0.97 8.03
CA THR A 54 -7.98 2.26 7.44
C THR A 54 -7.51 2.32 5.99
N LYS A 55 -8.44 2.64 5.09
CA LYS A 55 -8.11 2.89 3.69
C LYS A 55 -7.41 4.24 3.56
N ARG A 56 -6.25 4.25 2.90
CA ARG A 56 -5.52 5.48 2.56
C ARG A 56 -5.27 5.54 1.07
N THR A 57 -5.35 6.75 0.52
CA THR A 57 -5.10 7.00 -0.89
C THR A 57 -4.01 8.06 -1.01
N PHE A 58 -2.92 7.71 -1.67
CA PHE A 58 -1.76 8.57 -1.88
C PHE A 58 -1.70 8.98 -3.34
N LYS A 59 -1.50 10.27 -3.63
CA LYS A 59 -1.21 10.73 -4.98
C LYS A 59 0.25 10.39 -5.29
N ALA A 60 0.49 9.72 -6.40
CA ALA A 60 1.83 9.37 -6.86
C ALA A 60 2.23 10.22 -8.07
N THR A 61 3.50 10.14 -8.45
CA THR A 61 4.00 10.74 -9.68
C THR A 61 3.19 10.21 -10.87
N PRO A 62 2.67 11.08 -11.75
CA PRO A 62 1.86 10.65 -12.89
C PRO A 62 2.68 9.81 -13.88
N VAL A 63 1.98 9.03 -14.71
CA VAL A 63 2.58 8.31 -15.85
C VAL A 63 1.92 8.84 -17.11
N GLY A 64 2.73 9.48 -17.96
CA GLY A 64 2.23 10.27 -19.08
C GLY A 64 1.28 11.38 -18.59
N ASN A 65 0.12 11.49 -19.25
CA ASN A 65 -0.91 12.47 -18.89
C ASN A 65 -1.90 12.00 -17.81
N ARG A 66 -1.72 10.80 -17.25
CA ARG A 66 -2.64 10.24 -16.25
C ARG A 66 -2.16 10.49 -14.84
N THR A 67 -3.05 11.04 -14.01
CA THR A 67 -2.80 11.16 -12.57
C THR A 67 -2.88 9.78 -11.93
N VAL A 68 -1.89 9.43 -11.09
CA VAL A 68 -1.84 8.13 -10.44
C VAL A 68 -2.13 8.25 -8.95
N PHE A 69 -2.93 7.32 -8.43
CA PHE A 69 -3.17 7.13 -7.01
C PHE A 69 -2.79 5.72 -6.58
N ILE A 70 -2.24 5.60 -5.38
CA ILE A 70 -1.96 4.33 -4.71
C ILE A 70 -2.93 4.21 -3.54
N GLU A 71 -3.80 3.22 -3.57
CA GLU A 71 -4.78 2.94 -2.53
C GLU A 71 -4.32 1.75 -1.68
N VAL A 72 -4.14 1.97 -0.37
CA VAL A 72 -3.59 0.98 0.57
C VAL A 72 -4.56 0.75 1.71
N LEU A 73 -4.75 -0.52 2.12
CA LEU A 73 -5.34 -0.83 3.42
C LEU A 73 -4.23 -0.83 4.44
N VAL A 74 -4.20 0.21 5.27
CA VAL A 74 -3.22 0.29 6.35
C VAL A 74 -3.83 -0.38 7.57
N GLN A 75 -3.25 -1.50 7.98
CA GLN A 75 -3.58 -2.18 9.23
C GLN A 75 -3.15 -1.30 10.40
N ARG A 76 -4.08 -0.96 11.29
CA ARG A 76 -3.71 -0.32 12.56
C ARG A 76 -3.18 -1.39 13.50
N VAL A 77 -1.96 -1.20 13.98
CA VAL A 77 -1.32 -2.13 14.91
C VAL A 77 -1.10 -1.43 16.24
N GLN A 78 -1.32 -2.15 17.32
CA GLN A 78 -0.97 -1.73 18.68
C GLN A 78 0.15 -2.66 19.17
N CYS A 79 1.20 -2.09 19.77
CA CYS A 79 2.24 -2.87 20.42
C CYS A 79 1.66 -3.65 21.61
N SER A 80 2.01 -4.92 21.73
CA SER A 80 1.62 -5.79 22.85
C SER A 80 2.81 -6.46 23.52
N GLU A 81 3.99 -5.89 23.32
CA GLU A 81 5.22 -6.26 24.00
C GLU A 81 5.34 -5.55 25.35
#